data_AF-A0A0F0HXM4-F1
#
_entry.id   AF-A0A0F0HXM4-F1
#
_cell.length_a   1.000
_cell.length_b   1.000
_cell.length_c   1.000
_cell.angle_alpha   90.00
_cell.angle_beta   90.00
_cell.angle_gamma   90.00
#
_symmetry.space_group_name_H-M   'P 1'
#
loop_
_entity.id
_entity.type
_entity.pdbx_description
1 polymer ?
#
loop_
_entity_poly.entity_id
_entity_poly.type
_entity_poly.pdbx_seq_one_letter_code
_entity_poly.pdbx_strand_id
1 'polypeptide(L)'
;MGYHRNNWQQAANNVAGYLPFGREVMAVVNITKAFTDEVGLERLNHVPDGHPVVELPWQPPGPPPNPARVEAVGRQAWEALFADTDRFGARPLLDQVGNLLVPLPPAELDLVIRRFGPQGLLRWDELMHVTDANEEEAYDFFRQQEVFNWLLRTVSPYATMLIGDSMPCTQPTYRLLPEDERAGRSAGWVLPEGPFAQVDGAYLTENWQRVSASTEAMSWQDMDQGRFGTCWMLTSMQAVLQANPNYAPRHLRQEANGSVTFTLYEKGRPYDVTVVADLPMVGNDLYGAKGHSSDPRYAETWPGYYEKAVAQWYRGYEEIAHGGLAARALAFLTARPVQDIDISSPWVIHEIADRRAQGQAVTVGTKGEGSDRDTLMGGRLATSHAYFVKDVDVPGGRICLGNPWGDGASRTMWEAWLGFHDIQRYLSNAEAAFTW
;
A
#
# COMPACT_ATOMS: atom_id res chain seq x y z
N MET A 1 -24.37 5.44 -7.22
CA MET A 1 -24.31 6.54 -8.22
C MET A 1 -22.88 7.05 -8.20
N GLY A 2 -21.97 6.74 -9.11
CA GLY A 2 -22.05 6.47 -10.54
C GLY A 2 -20.82 7.18 -11.12
N TYR A 3 -19.64 6.56 -10.99
CA TYR A 3 -18.37 7.20 -11.31
C TYR A 3 -18.01 6.95 -12.79
N HIS A 4 -18.55 7.80 -13.66
CA HIS A 4 -18.09 7.97 -15.05
C HIS A 4 -17.27 9.25 -15.22
N ARG A 5 -16.75 9.87 -14.15
CA ARG A 5 -16.25 11.25 -14.21
C ARG A 5 -14.87 11.45 -14.86
N ASN A 6 -14.07 10.40 -15.10
CA ASN A 6 -12.77 10.54 -15.79
C ASN A 6 -12.64 9.77 -17.11
N ASN A 7 -13.43 8.72 -17.37
CA ASN A 7 -13.43 8.03 -18.67
C ASN A 7 -13.95 8.93 -19.82
N TRP A 8 -14.85 9.88 -19.54
CA TRP A 8 -15.33 10.81 -20.59
C TRP A 8 -14.26 11.79 -21.04
N GLN A 9 -13.29 12.18 -20.19
CA GLN A 9 -12.23 13.12 -20.55
C GLN A 9 -11.16 12.48 -21.41
N GLN A 10 -10.76 11.26 -21.06
CA GLN A 10 -9.90 10.44 -21.91
C GLN A 10 -10.57 10.12 -23.25
N ALA A 11 -11.91 10.03 -23.31
CA ALA A 11 -12.64 9.96 -24.57
C ALA A 11 -12.75 11.33 -25.28
N ALA A 12 -13.02 12.42 -24.55
CA ALA A 12 -13.31 13.75 -25.10
C ALA A 12 -12.07 14.51 -25.60
N ASN A 13 -10.93 14.44 -24.88
CA ASN A 13 -9.63 14.97 -25.34
C ASN A 13 -9.21 14.43 -26.71
N ASN A 14 -9.83 13.32 -27.06
CA ASN A 14 -9.37 12.35 -28.00
C ASN A 14 -10.32 12.44 -29.22
N VAL A 15 -11.65 12.55 -29.00
CA VAL A 15 -12.64 12.98 -30.03
C VAL A 15 -12.45 14.44 -30.45
N ALA A 16 -11.90 15.29 -29.57
CA ALA A 16 -11.64 16.70 -29.85
C ALA A 16 -10.74 16.96 -31.06
N GLY A 17 -9.87 16.01 -31.42
CA GLY A 17 -9.06 16.07 -32.64
C GLY A 17 -9.85 15.83 -33.94
N TYR A 18 -11.04 15.25 -33.85
CA TYR A 18 -11.90 14.87 -34.98
C TYR A 18 -13.15 15.76 -35.12
N LEU A 19 -13.42 16.62 -34.13
CA LEU A 19 -14.52 17.59 -34.17
C LEU A 19 -14.00 18.97 -34.59
N PRO A 20 -14.70 19.70 -35.48
CA PRO A 20 -14.45 21.11 -35.70
C PRO A 20 -14.53 21.84 -34.35
N PHE A 21 -13.51 22.63 -34.03
CA PHE A 21 -13.38 23.35 -32.74
C PHE A 21 -13.23 22.48 -31.48
N GLY A 22 -13.12 21.15 -31.62
CA GLY A 22 -13.01 20.24 -30.47
C GLY A 22 -11.78 20.52 -29.60
N ARG A 23 -10.63 20.84 -30.21
CA ARG A 23 -9.40 21.21 -29.47
C ARG A 23 -9.53 22.52 -28.70
N GLU A 24 -10.29 23.49 -29.23
CA GLU A 24 -10.51 24.79 -28.58
C GLU A 24 -11.51 24.65 -27.42
N VAL A 25 -12.56 23.84 -27.60
CA VAL A 25 -13.49 23.46 -26.52
C VAL A 25 -12.74 22.73 -25.42
N MET A 26 -11.86 21.78 -25.75
CA MET A 26 -11.07 21.08 -24.74
C MET A 26 -10.01 21.98 -24.10
N ALA A 27 -9.42 22.94 -24.82
CA ALA A 27 -8.53 23.92 -24.21
C ALA A 27 -9.26 24.77 -23.17
N VAL A 28 -10.49 25.21 -23.45
CA VAL A 28 -11.33 25.94 -22.49
C VAL A 28 -11.71 25.04 -21.31
N VAL A 29 -12.14 23.80 -21.57
CA VAL A 29 -12.45 22.82 -20.50
C VAL A 29 -11.22 22.53 -19.65
N ASN A 30 -10.03 22.43 -20.24
CA ASN A 30 -8.78 22.18 -19.53
C ASN A 30 -8.33 23.40 -18.73
N ILE A 31 -8.53 24.63 -19.22
CA ILE A 31 -8.27 25.85 -18.47
C ILE A 31 -9.24 25.97 -17.29
N THR A 32 -10.54 25.80 -17.52
CA THR A 32 -11.55 25.84 -16.44
C THR A 32 -11.32 24.71 -15.43
N LYS A 33 -10.95 23.50 -15.89
CA LYS A 33 -10.57 22.40 -15.02
C LYS A 33 -9.28 22.70 -14.28
N ALA A 34 -8.24 23.25 -14.90
CA ALA A 34 -7.00 23.62 -14.21
C ALA A 34 -7.29 24.58 -13.05
N PHE A 35 -8.13 25.60 -13.26
CA PHE A 35 -8.59 26.49 -12.18
C PHE A 35 -9.43 25.76 -11.12
N THR A 36 -10.26 24.80 -11.50
CA THR A 36 -11.13 24.05 -10.56
C THR A 36 -10.36 22.96 -9.81
N ASP A 37 -9.34 22.39 -10.44
CA ASP A 37 -8.46 21.35 -9.92
C ASP A 37 -7.34 21.92 -9.06
N GLU A 38 -6.79 23.10 -9.38
CA GLU A 38 -5.94 23.86 -8.45
C GLU A 38 -6.70 24.09 -7.13
N VAL A 39 -7.95 24.54 -7.21
CA VAL A 39 -8.84 24.70 -6.04
C VAL A 39 -9.20 23.35 -5.39
N GLY A 40 -9.16 22.24 -6.12
CA GLY A 40 -9.44 20.89 -5.62
C GLY A 40 -8.24 20.24 -4.93
N LEU A 41 -7.03 20.46 -5.43
CA LEU A 41 -5.77 19.96 -4.85
C LEU A 41 -5.39 20.76 -3.61
N GLU A 42 -5.63 22.08 -3.59
CA GLU A 42 -5.49 22.92 -2.39
C GLU A 42 -6.44 22.53 -1.24
N ARG A 43 -7.50 21.76 -1.55
CA ARG A 43 -8.47 21.25 -0.57
C ARG A 43 -8.18 19.83 -0.08
N LEU A 44 -7.20 19.16 -0.68
CA LEU A 44 -6.74 17.89 -0.13
C LEU A 44 -6.17 18.14 1.25
N ASN A 45 -6.44 17.22 2.18
CA ASN A 45 -5.83 17.22 3.50
C ASN A 45 -4.37 16.75 3.37
N HIS A 46 -3.57 17.54 2.65
CA HIS A 46 -2.15 17.34 2.48
C HIS A 46 -1.40 18.12 3.55
N VAL A 47 -0.45 17.47 4.20
CA VAL A 47 0.43 18.10 5.18
C VAL A 47 1.88 17.92 4.73
N PRO A 48 2.58 19.01 4.35
CA PRO A 48 4.00 18.94 4.06
C PRO A 48 4.75 18.44 5.29
N ASP A 49 5.64 17.46 5.11
CA ASP A 49 6.50 16.88 6.16
C ASP A 49 5.74 16.38 7.42
N GLY A 50 4.44 16.11 7.32
CA GLY A 50 3.60 15.68 8.45
C GLY A 50 2.34 14.94 8.02
N HIS A 51 1.53 14.53 8.99
CA HIS A 51 0.34 13.70 8.75
C HIS A 51 -0.95 14.52 8.88
N PRO A 52 -1.98 14.27 8.04
CA PRO A 52 -3.25 14.96 8.17
C PRO A 52 -3.99 14.57 9.44
N VAL A 53 -4.51 15.56 10.17
CA VAL A 53 -5.37 15.38 11.35
C VAL A 53 -6.66 16.17 11.14
N VAL A 54 -7.73 15.46 10.76
CA VAL A 54 -9.00 16.08 10.31
C VAL A 54 -10.17 15.52 11.09
N GLU A 55 -11.06 16.39 11.57
CA GLU A 55 -12.30 15.93 12.20
C GLU A 55 -13.29 15.50 11.12
N LEU A 56 -13.63 14.21 11.10
CA LEU A 56 -14.63 13.63 10.20
C LEU A 56 -15.89 13.25 10.99
N PRO A 57 -17.09 13.35 10.40
CA PRO A 57 -18.30 12.84 11.03
C PRO A 57 -18.13 11.38 11.43
N TRP A 58 -18.25 11.11 12.72
CA TRP A 58 -18.06 9.77 13.27
C TRP A 58 -19.05 9.51 14.40
N GLN A 59 -19.59 8.30 14.39
CA GLN A 59 -20.37 7.77 15.50
C GLN A 59 -19.68 6.51 16.01
N PRO A 60 -19.06 6.54 17.19
CA PRO A 60 -18.43 5.35 17.75
C PRO A 60 -19.47 4.24 17.93
N PRO A 61 -19.12 2.98 17.65
CA PRO A 61 -20.00 1.87 17.96
C PRO A 61 -20.19 1.72 19.47
N GLY A 62 -21.39 1.32 19.88
CA GLY A 62 -21.70 1.01 21.28
C GLY A 62 -22.41 2.15 22.04
N PRO A 63 -22.40 2.10 23.39
CA PRO A 63 -23.14 3.05 24.21
C PRO A 63 -22.48 4.44 24.20
N PRO A 64 -23.23 5.50 24.54
CA PRO A 64 -22.66 6.81 24.82
C PRO A 64 -21.59 6.74 25.93
N PRO A 65 -20.55 7.58 25.87
CA PRO A 65 -19.47 7.54 26.85
C PRO A 65 -19.94 8.01 28.23
N ASN A 66 -19.37 7.43 29.31
CA ASN A 66 -19.49 7.95 30.67
C ASN A 66 -18.38 8.98 30.96
N PRO A 67 -18.69 10.28 31.07
CA PRO A 67 -17.65 11.32 31.21
C PRO A 67 -16.80 11.18 32.48
N ALA A 68 -17.40 10.74 33.59
CA ALA A 68 -16.68 10.58 34.86
C ALA A 68 -15.65 9.44 34.77
N ARG A 69 -16.00 8.36 34.06
CA ARG A 69 -15.07 7.24 33.83
C ARG A 69 -13.94 7.64 32.89
N VAL A 70 -14.25 8.33 31.79
CA VAL A 70 -13.27 8.89 30.85
C VAL A 70 -12.27 9.78 31.60
N GLU A 71 -12.74 10.68 32.46
CA GLU A 71 -11.86 11.55 33.24
C GLU A 71 -10.98 10.77 34.22
N ALA A 72 -11.58 9.86 34.99
CA ALA A 72 -10.87 9.10 36.01
C ALA A 72 -9.79 8.18 35.41
N VAL A 73 -10.14 7.45 34.34
CA VAL A 73 -9.22 6.54 33.65
C VAL A 73 -8.15 7.33 32.89
N GLY A 74 -8.54 8.39 32.18
CA GLY A 74 -7.60 9.24 31.45
C GLY A 74 -6.55 9.89 32.37
N ARG A 75 -6.95 10.32 33.58
CA ARG A 75 -6.01 10.86 34.58
C ARG A 75 -5.02 9.81 35.07
N GLN A 76 -5.49 8.61 35.43
CA GLN A 76 -4.64 7.53 35.92
C GLN A 76 -3.65 7.05 34.84
N ALA A 77 -4.11 6.94 33.59
CA ALA A 77 -3.25 6.54 32.50
C ALA A 77 -2.21 7.63 32.16
N TRP A 78 -2.60 8.91 32.22
CA TRP A 78 -1.67 10.04 32.10
C TRP A 78 -0.60 10.02 33.20
N GLU A 79 -0.99 9.82 34.46
CA GLU A 79 -0.04 9.70 35.57
C GLU A 79 0.95 8.54 35.37
N ALA A 80 0.51 7.42 34.79
CA ALA A 80 1.38 6.30 34.44
C ALA A 80 2.35 6.63 33.29
N LEU A 81 1.89 7.29 32.23
CA LEU A 81 2.75 7.70 31.09
C LEU A 81 3.89 8.65 31.53
N PHE A 82 3.62 9.51 32.51
CA PHE A 82 4.58 10.49 33.02
C PHE A 82 5.24 10.10 34.35
N ALA A 83 5.06 8.85 34.80
CA ALA A 83 5.75 8.34 35.96
C ALA A 83 7.25 8.13 35.68
N ASP A 84 8.03 8.13 36.76
CA ASP A 84 9.48 7.95 36.73
C ASP A 84 9.85 6.54 36.22
N THR A 85 10.42 6.48 35.02
CA THR A 85 10.81 5.23 34.36
C THR A 85 11.94 4.51 35.07
N ASP A 86 12.84 5.24 35.75
CA ASP A 86 13.96 4.64 36.48
C ASP A 86 13.46 3.91 37.73
N ARG A 87 12.37 4.41 38.31
CA ARG A 87 11.76 3.83 39.51
C ARG A 87 10.84 2.66 39.21
N PHE A 88 10.03 2.74 38.15
CA PHE A 88 8.95 1.79 37.90
C PHE A 88 9.16 0.87 36.69
N GLY A 89 10.12 1.21 35.81
CA GLY A 89 10.35 0.52 34.54
C GLY A 89 9.32 0.91 33.48
N ALA A 90 9.75 1.02 32.21
CA ALA A 90 8.87 1.42 31.12
C ALA A 90 7.77 0.38 30.82
N ARG A 91 8.12 -0.91 30.75
CA ARG A 91 7.16 -1.98 30.45
C ARG A 91 6.01 -2.08 31.47
N PRO A 92 6.25 -2.10 32.80
CA PRO A 92 5.17 -2.07 33.78
C PRO A 92 4.25 -0.85 33.66
N LEU A 93 4.79 0.33 33.34
CA LEU A 93 4.00 1.54 33.10
C LEU A 93 3.11 1.40 31.86
N LEU A 94 3.65 0.88 30.76
CA LEU A 94 2.89 0.59 29.54
C LEU A 94 1.80 -0.45 29.77
N ASP A 95 2.09 -1.53 30.51
CA ASP A 95 1.12 -2.56 30.86
C ASP A 95 0.00 -1.97 31.75
N GLN A 96 0.34 -1.07 32.68
CA GLN A 96 -0.65 -0.35 33.48
C GLN A 96 -1.56 0.53 32.61
N VAL A 97 -1.00 1.29 31.67
CA VAL A 97 -1.77 2.10 30.71
C VAL A 97 -2.69 1.19 29.89
N GLY A 98 -2.19 0.09 29.35
CA GLY A 98 -3.00 -0.89 28.61
C GLY A 98 -4.16 -1.46 29.44
N ASN A 99 -3.89 -1.89 30.68
CA ASN A 99 -4.90 -2.44 31.59
C ASN A 99 -6.02 -1.44 31.94
N LEU A 100 -5.69 -0.15 31.97
CA LEU A 100 -6.66 0.92 32.20
C LEU A 100 -7.55 1.17 30.98
N LEU A 101 -6.98 1.11 29.78
CA LEU A 101 -7.64 1.52 28.54
C LEU A 101 -8.39 0.39 27.82
N VAL A 102 -7.88 -0.85 27.83
CA VAL A 102 -8.51 -2.01 27.16
C VAL A 102 -9.98 -2.23 27.57
N PRO A 103 -10.39 -2.04 28.84
CA PRO A 103 -11.78 -2.23 29.25
C PRO A 103 -12.74 -1.09 28.86
N LEU A 104 -12.26 -0.02 28.20
CA LEU A 104 -13.09 1.10 27.78
C LEU A 104 -13.88 0.76 26.50
N PRO A 105 -15.18 1.09 26.42
CA PRO A 105 -15.91 1.10 25.16
C PRO A 105 -15.25 2.07 24.15
N PRO A 106 -15.45 1.86 22.84
CA PRO A 106 -14.83 2.68 21.79
C PRO A 106 -15.00 4.19 21.98
N ALA A 107 -16.20 4.65 22.35
CA ALA A 107 -16.46 6.06 22.61
C ALA A 107 -15.68 6.63 23.80
N GLU A 108 -15.44 5.84 24.85
CA GLU A 108 -14.67 6.28 26.02
C GLU A 108 -13.17 6.27 25.72
N LEU A 109 -12.69 5.21 25.05
CA LEU A 109 -11.30 5.10 24.61
C LEU A 109 -10.93 6.29 23.69
N ASP A 110 -11.77 6.58 22.70
CA ASP A 110 -11.58 7.69 21.77
C ASP A 110 -11.39 9.03 22.50
N LEU A 111 -12.24 9.33 23.49
CA LEU A 111 -12.13 10.56 24.27
C LEU A 111 -10.87 10.62 25.13
N VAL A 112 -10.41 9.48 25.68
CA VAL A 112 -9.15 9.43 26.43
C VAL A 112 -7.95 9.68 25.51
N ILE A 113 -7.91 9.01 24.35
CA ILE A 113 -6.83 9.19 23.36
C ILE A 113 -6.78 10.63 22.83
N ARG A 114 -7.94 11.22 22.49
CA ARG A 114 -8.02 12.65 22.12
C ARG A 114 -7.50 13.58 23.20
N ARG A 115 -7.73 13.24 24.49
CA ARG A 115 -7.27 14.04 25.63
C ARG A 115 -5.77 13.89 25.90
N PHE A 116 -5.17 12.74 25.59
CA PHE A 116 -3.71 12.60 25.63
C PHE A 116 -3.06 13.59 24.67
N GLY A 117 -3.68 13.81 23.50
CA GLY A 117 -3.13 14.71 22.49
C GLY A 117 -1.72 14.30 22.06
N PRO A 118 -1.00 15.19 21.36
CA PRO A 118 0.34 14.87 20.89
C PRO A 118 1.32 14.52 22.00
N GLN A 119 1.25 15.24 23.13
CA GLN A 119 2.20 15.05 24.23
C GLN A 119 2.08 13.66 24.89
N GLY A 120 0.86 13.22 25.19
CA GLY A 120 0.66 11.92 25.82
C GLY A 120 0.95 10.76 24.87
N LEU A 121 0.60 10.90 23.59
CA LEU A 121 0.86 9.89 22.57
C LEU A 121 2.34 9.75 22.25
N LEU A 122 3.06 10.87 22.10
CA LEU A 122 4.52 10.84 21.94
C LEU A 122 5.20 10.22 23.16
N ARG A 123 4.74 10.54 24.38
CA ARG A 123 5.27 9.92 25.58
C ARG A 123 5.02 8.40 25.61
N TRP A 124 3.85 7.96 25.15
CA TRP A 124 3.56 6.53 25.03
C TRP A 124 4.50 5.87 24.03
N ASP A 125 4.67 6.45 22.84
CA ASP A 125 5.63 6.01 21.82
C ASP A 125 7.06 5.88 22.40
N GLU A 126 7.58 6.94 23.02
CA GLU A 126 8.91 6.94 23.66
C GLU A 126 9.08 5.79 24.66
N LEU A 127 8.07 5.54 25.49
CA LEU A 127 8.12 4.46 26.49
C LEU A 127 8.23 3.08 25.85
N MET A 128 7.61 2.85 24.68
CA MET A 128 7.72 1.55 23.99
C MET A 128 9.14 1.23 23.58
N HIS A 129 9.94 2.26 23.30
CA HIS A 129 11.33 2.16 22.82
C HIS A 129 12.39 2.25 23.93
N VAL A 130 11.99 2.45 25.20
CA VAL A 130 12.95 2.41 26.31
C VAL A 130 13.55 1.00 26.38
N THR A 131 14.87 0.92 26.28
CA THR A 131 15.60 -0.34 26.34
C THR A 131 16.07 -0.67 27.75
N ASP A 132 16.10 -1.96 28.08
CA ASP A 132 16.69 -2.45 29.32
C ASP A 132 18.21 -2.66 29.20
N ALA A 133 18.83 -3.24 30.24
CA ALA A 133 20.27 -3.52 30.27
C ALA A 133 20.74 -4.54 29.21
N ASN A 134 19.82 -5.26 28.57
CA ASN A 134 20.09 -6.21 27.49
C ASN A 134 19.79 -5.62 26.10
N GLU A 135 19.52 -4.31 26.02
CA GLU A 135 19.13 -3.61 24.78
C GLU A 135 17.76 -4.07 24.24
N GLU A 136 16.91 -4.69 25.07
CA GLU A 136 15.56 -5.10 24.68
C GLU A 136 14.57 -3.93 24.86
N GLU A 137 13.84 -3.56 23.81
CA GLU A 137 12.76 -2.57 23.86
C GLU A 137 11.67 -3.00 24.88
N ALA A 138 11.10 -2.04 25.61
CA ALA A 138 10.07 -2.29 26.61
C ALA A 138 8.88 -3.09 26.03
N TYR A 139 8.47 -2.75 24.81
CA TYR A 139 7.62 -3.57 23.96
C TYR A 139 8.38 -3.94 22.70
N ASP A 140 8.49 -5.23 22.40
CA ASP A 140 9.01 -5.68 21.12
C ASP A 140 8.09 -5.28 19.95
N PHE A 141 8.57 -5.47 18.72
CA PHE A 141 7.82 -5.16 17.50
C PHE A 141 6.42 -5.79 17.48
N PHE A 142 6.27 -7.06 17.88
CA PHE A 142 4.97 -7.73 17.81
C PHE A 142 4.00 -7.15 18.83
N ARG A 143 4.48 -6.84 20.03
CA ARG A 143 3.68 -6.18 21.06
C ARG A 143 3.29 -4.75 20.67
N GLN A 144 4.18 -4.01 20.03
CA GLN A 144 3.88 -2.71 19.42
C GLN A 144 2.73 -2.85 18.40
N GLN A 145 2.83 -3.80 17.46
CA GLN A 145 1.78 -4.04 16.46
C GLN A 145 0.43 -4.45 17.09
N GLU A 146 0.42 -5.26 18.15
CA GLU A 146 -0.81 -5.60 18.88
C GLU A 146 -1.51 -4.34 19.42
N VAL A 147 -0.75 -3.42 20.01
CA VAL A 147 -1.28 -2.16 20.54
C VAL A 147 -1.80 -1.28 19.40
N PHE A 148 -1.07 -1.14 18.30
CA PHE A 148 -1.50 -0.33 17.16
C PHE A 148 -2.74 -0.89 16.49
N ASN A 149 -2.79 -2.20 16.26
CA ASN A 149 -3.96 -2.87 15.73
C ASN A 149 -5.19 -2.61 16.59
N TRP A 150 -5.05 -2.75 17.91
CA TRP A 150 -6.17 -2.50 18.81
C TRP A 150 -6.60 -1.03 18.79
N LEU A 151 -5.67 -0.08 18.93
CA LEU A 151 -5.98 1.35 18.94
C LEU A 151 -6.61 1.80 17.62
N LEU A 152 -5.91 1.56 16.50
CA LEU A 152 -6.28 2.06 15.18
C LEU A 152 -7.60 1.47 14.67
N ARG A 153 -7.99 0.27 15.11
CA ARG A 153 -9.30 -0.32 14.74
C ARG A 153 -10.45 0.16 15.62
N THR A 154 -10.17 0.72 16.79
CA THR A 154 -11.19 0.99 17.81
C THR A 154 -11.62 2.45 17.87
N VAL A 155 -10.68 3.39 17.70
CA VAL A 155 -10.94 4.82 17.88
C VAL A 155 -11.51 5.49 16.63
N SER A 156 -11.95 6.75 16.75
CA SER A 156 -12.47 7.53 15.61
C SER A 156 -11.41 7.83 14.55
N PRO A 157 -11.80 8.22 13.32
CA PRO A 157 -10.86 8.66 12.30
C PRO A 157 -9.93 9.79 12.77
N TYR A 158 -10.45 10.74 13.54
CA TYR A 158 -9.63 11.81 14.11
C TYR A 158 -8.55 11.27 15.04
N ALA A 159 -8.92 10.36 15.94
CA ALA A 159 -7.98 9.77 16.88
C ALA A 159 -6.99 8.83 16.21
N THR A 160 -7.36 8.12 15.13
CA THR A 160 -6.39 7.31 14.36
C THR A 160 -5.36 8.19 13.67
N MET A 161 -5.79 9.31 13.07
CA MET A 161 -4.89 10.30 12.49
C MET A 161 -3.99 10.95 13.53
N LEU A 162 -4.54 11.30 14.71
CA LEU A 162 -3.76 11.84 15.82
C LEU A 162 -2.70 10.84 16.33
N ILE A 163 -3.04 9.55 16.39
CA ILE A 163 -2.07 8.48 16.70
C ILE A 163 -0.98 8.45 15.62
N GLY A 164 -1.36 8.45 14.33
CA GLY A 164 -0.40 8.46 13.22
C GLY A 164 0.57 9.63 13.27
N ASP A 165 0.07 10.82 13.54
CA ASP A 165 0.89 12.05 13.63
C ASP A 165 1.80 12.06 14.88
N SER A 166 1.31 11.57 16.01
CA SER A 166 1.97 11.76 17.32
C SER A 166 2.70 10.53 17.85
N MET A 167 2.53 9.35 17.24
CA MET A 167 3.26 8.12 17.56
C MET A 167 4.06 7.68 16.33
N PRO A 168 5.30 8.18 16.13
CA PRO A 168 6.13 7.85 14.97
C PRO A 168 6.25 6.35 14.66
N CYS A 169 6.25 5.48 15.67
CA CYS A 169 6.31 4.02 15.46
C CYS A 169 5.10 3.42 14.71
N THR A 170 4.02 4.18 14.58
CA THR A 170 2.79 3.79 13.84
C THR A 170 2.79 4.22 12.37
N GLN A 171 3.78 5.01 11.94
CA GLN A 171 3.92 5.47 10.56
C GLN A 171 5.27 5.06 10.00
N PRO A 172 5.32 4.36 8.85
CA PRO A 172 6.58 4.20 8.14
C PRO A 172 7.05 5.56 7.62
N THR A 173 8.32 5.88 7.81
CA THR A 173 8.96 7.01 7.14
C THR A 173 9.20 6.72 5.67
N TYR A 174 9.42 7.77 4.87
CA TYR A 174 9.94 7.62 3.52
C TYR A 174 10.88 8.77 3.17
N ARG A 175 11.79 8.53 2.22
CA ARG A 175 12.67 9.55 1.65
C ARG A 175 12.34 9.74 0.17
N LEU A 176 12.44 10.99 -0.28
CA LEU A 176 12.37 11.31 -1.70
C LEU A 176 13.53 10.66 -2.47
N LEU A 177 13.25 10.27 -3.71
CA LEU A 177 14.31 9.91 -4.64
C LEU A 177 15.16 11.16 -4.97
N PRO A 178 16.47 11.00 -5.26
CA PRO A 178 17.36 12.15 -5.50
C PRO A 178 16.91 13.08 -6.64
N GLU A 179 16.20 12.58 -7.64
CA GLU A 179 15.57 13.38 -8.70
C GLU A 179 14.42 14.25 -8.21
N ASP A 180 13.58 13.75 -7.29
CA ASP A 180 12.46 14.51 -6.74
C ASP A 180 12.99 15.60 -5.78
N GLU A 181 14.02 15.28 -5.00
CA GLU A 181 14.75 16.25 -4.18
C GLU A 181 15.39 17.35 -5.04
N ARG A 182 16.11 16.98 -6.11
CA ARG A 182 16.72 17.95 -7.05
C ARG A 182 15.69 18.81 -7.77
N ALA A 183 14.51 18.27 -8.01
CA ALA A 183 13.39 19.01 -8.59
C ALA A 183 12.67 19.92 -7.57
N GLY A 184 13.05 19.88 -6.29
CA GLY A 184 12.46 20.69 -5.23
C GLY A 184 10.99 20.35 -4.98
N ARG A 185 10.58 19.09 -5.21
CA ARG A 185 9.20 18.66 -4.98
C ARG A 185 8.93 18.57 -3.48
N SER A 186 7.75 19.04 -3.06
CA SER A 186 7.28 18.86 -1.69
C SER A 186 6.91 17.40 -1.44
N ALA A 187 7.35 16.87 -0.29
CA ALA A 187 6.90 15.59 0.24
C ALA A 187 5.89 15.83 1.36
N GLY A 188 4.96 14.91 1.53
CA GLY A 188 4.01 14.93 2.63
C GLY A 188 3.10 13.71 2.65
N TRP A 189 2.07 13.78 3.46
CA TRP A 189 1.04 12.76 3.53
C TRP A 189 -0.31 13.36 3.17
N VAL A 190 -1.16 12.55 2.53
CA VAL A 190 -2.50 12.95 2.13
C VAL A 190 -3.50 11.92 2.59
N LEU A 191 -4.66 12.37 3.07
CA LEU A 191 -5.85 11.53 3.19
C LEU A 191 -6.53 11.48 1.82
N PRO A 192 -6.46 10.36 1.06
CA PRO A 192 -7.00 10.31 -0.29
C PRO A 192 -8.54 10.37 -0.29
N GLU A 193 -9.13 11.04 -1.28
CA GLU A 193 -10.59 11.03 -1.51
C GLU A 193 -11.02 9.92 -2.48
N GLY A 194 -10.06 9.34 -3.21
CA GLY A 194 -10.29 8.25 -4.16
C GLY A 194 -10.89 7.00 -3.51
N PRO A 195 -11.50 6.11 -4.31
CA PRO A 195 -12.09 4.89 -3.79
C PRO A 195 -11.04 4.00 -3.13
N PHE A 196 -11.46 3.23 -2.14
CA PHE A 196 -10.62 2.18 -1.57
C PHE A 196 -10.33 1.08 -2.61
N ALA A 197 -11.40 0.56 -3.21
CA ALA A 197 -11.36 -0.38 -4.33
C ALA A 197 -12.38 0.02 -5.40
N GLN A 198 -12.06 -0.18 -6.67
CA GLN A 198 -12.94 0.10 -7.81
C GLN A 198 -13.24 -1.17 -8.61
N VAL A 199 -14.40 -1.20 -9.27
CA VAL A 199 -14.76 -2.20 -10.27
C VAL A 199 -15.21 -1.45 -11.51
N ASP A 200 -14.50 -1.59 -12.61
CA ASP A 200 -14.83 -0.94 -13.88
C ASP A 200 -14.63 -1.94 -15.02
N GLY A 201 -15.60 -2.08 -15.92
CA GLY A 201 -15.58 -3.18 -16.91
C GLY A 201 -14.58 -2.98 -18.06
N ALA A 202 -14.16 -1.74 -18.34
CA ALA A 202 -13.09 -1.40 -19.29
C ALA A 202 -12.72 0.09 -19.23
N TYR A 203 -11.44 0.41 -19.44
CA TYR A 203 -10.96 1.78 -19.71
C TYR A 203 -10.29 1.87 -21.09
N LEU A 204 -10.06 3.09 -21.57
CA LEU A 204 -9.33 3.38 -22.80
C LEU A 204 -7.91 3.82 -22.44
N THR A 205 -6.90 3.13 -22.95
CA THR A 205 -5.51 3.60 -22.85
C THR A 205 -5.30 4.88 -23.67
N GLU A 206 -4.16 5.55 -23.44
CA GLU A 206 -3.73 6.76 -24.17
C GLU A 206 -3.74 6.58 -25.71
N ASN A 207 -3.56 5.35 -26.19
CA ASN A 207 -3.56 5.00 -27.61
C ASN A 207 -4.90 4.44 -28.10
N TRP A 208 -6.01 4.78 -27.43
CA TRP A 208 -7.37 4.37 -27.79
C TRP A 208 -7.64 2.87 -27.78
N GLN A 209 -6.78 2.09 -27.15
CA GLN A 209 -7.10 0.70 -26.95
C GLN A 209 -7.97 0.55 -25.73
N ARG A 210 -9.17 0.00 -25.97
CA ARG A 210 -10.00 -0.55 -24.91
C ARG A 210 -9.22 -1.67 -24.24
N VAL A 211 -8.83 -1.43 -23.00
CA VAL A 211 -8.23 -2.43 -22.12
C VAL A 211 -9.32 -2.85 -21.14
N SER A 212 -9.39 -4.15 -20.89
CA SER A 212 -10.29 -4.68 -19.87
C SER A 212 -9.76 -4.21 -18.52
N ALA A 213 -10.55 -3.38 -17.86
CA ALA A 213 -10.34 -3.00 -16.48
C ALA A 213 -10.89 -4.13 -15.59
N SER A 214 -10.57 -4.10 -14.29
CA SER A 214 -11.00 -5.20 -13.45
C SER A 214 -12.52 -5.30 -13.32
N THR A 215 -13.04 -6.50 -13.60
CA THR A 215 -14.43 -6.88 -13.31
C THR A 215 -14.66 -7.27 -11.85
N GLU A 216 -13.61 -7.27 -11.02
CA GLU A 216 -13.61 -7.69 -9.62
C GLU A 216 -12.90 -6.64 -8.74
N ALA A 217 -13.36 -6.43 -7.50
CA ALA A 217 -12.70 -5.45 -6.64
C ALA A 217 -11.34 -5.98 -6.16
N MET A 218 -10.34 -5.10 -6.06
CA MET A 218 -8.98 -5.43 -5.59
C MET A 218 -8.31 -6.50 -6.44
N SER A 219 -8.30 -6.30 -7.75
CA SER A 219 -7.75 -7.29 -8.68
C SER A 219 -6.30 -7.02 -9.02
N TRP A 220 -5.62 -8.03 -9.58
CA TRP A 220 -4.21 -7.91 -9.95
C TRP A 220 -3.96 -6.86 -11.06
N GLN A 221 -5.01 -6.53 -11.83
CA GLN A 221 -4.99 -5.50 -12.87
C GLN A 221 -4.94 -4.08 -12.30
N ASP A 222 -5.41 -3.88 -11.07
CA ASP A 222 -5.65 -2.56 -10.48
C ASP A 222 -4.44 -2.06 -9.68
N MET A 223 -3.23 -2.25 -10.23
CA MET A 223 -1.98 -1.88 -9.55
C MET A 223 -0.97 -1.21 -10.48
N ASP A 224 -0.43 -0.12 -9.97
CA ASP A 224 0.72 0.66 -10.44
C ASP A 224 1.64 0.85 -9.23
N GLN A 225 2.92 0.50 -9.38
CA GLN A 225 3.93 0.54 -8.32
C GLN A 225 4.27 1.93 -7.81
N GLY A 226 4.09 2.98 -8.61
CA GLY A 226 4.59 4.30 -8.26
C GLY A 226 6.11 4.34 -8.21
N ARG A 227 6.65 4.97 -7.17
CA ARG A 227 8.05 5.42 -7.11
C ARG A 227 8.92 4.61 -6.18
N PHE A 228 8.35 3.82 -5.28
CA PHE A 228 9.15 2.93 -4.42
C PHE A 228 9.54 1.68 -5.20
N GLY A 229 10.78 1.19 -5.01
CA GLY A 229 11.30 -0.03 -5.65
C GLY A 229 10.73 -1.33 -5.09
N THR A 230 9.41 -1.38 -4.87
CA THR A 230 8.64 -2.47 -4.27
C THR A 230 8.12 -3.49 -5.31
N CYS A 231 8.73 -3.52 -6.50
CA CYS A 231 8.33 -4.41 -7.61
C CYS A 231 8.22 -5.87 -7.18
N TRP A 232 9.15 -6.34 -6.35
CA TRP A 232 9.18 -7.69 -5.78
C TRP A 232 7.93 -8.02 -4.97
N MET A 233 7.39 -7.05 -4.24
CA MET A 233 6.21 -7.19 -3.41
C MET A 233 4.93 -7.08 -4.23
N LEU A 234 4.80 -6.04 -5.06
CA LEU A 234 3.60 -5.86 -5.90
C LEU A 234 3.43 -6.99 -6.90
N THR A 235 4.51 -7.41 -7.55
CA THR A 235 4.52 -8.58 -8.43
C THR A 235 3.99 -9.82 -7.72
N SER A 236 4.45 -10.06 -6.49
CA SER A 236 4.01 -11.22 -5.72
C SER A 236 2.54 -11.13 -5.36
N MET A 237 2.04 -9.94 -5.00
CA MET A 237 0.62 -9.71 -4.77
C MET A 237 -0.21 -9.95 -6.04
N GLN A 238 0.21 -9.42 -7.19
CA GLN A 238 -0.47 -9.63 -8.47
C GLN A 238 -0.51 -11.12 -8.83
N ALA A 239 0.60 -11.86 -8.63
CA ALA A 239 0.65 -13.29 -8.87
C ALA A 239 -0.31 -14.06 -7.94
N VAL A 240 -0.37 -13.68 -6.66
CA VAL A 240 -1.28 -14.29 -5.67
C VAL A 240 -2.74 -14.01 -6.00
N LEU A 241 -3.09 -12.77 -6.33
CA LEU A 241 -4.47 -12.40 -6.69
C LEU A 241 -4.90 -13.02 -8.02
N GLN A 242 -4.00 -13.16 -8.98
CA GLN A 242 -4.29 -13.86 -10.21
C GLN A 242 -4.61 -15.34 -9.96
N ALA A 243 -3.81 -16.01 -9.12
CA ALA A 243 -4.03 -17.42 -8.79
C ALA A 243 -5.20 -17.62 -7.80
N ASN A 244 -5.53 -16.59 -7.01
CA ASN A 244 -6.58 -16.63 -6.00
C ASN A 244 -7.30 -15.27 -5.89
N PRO A 245 -8.32 -15.01 -6.73
CA PRO A 245 -9.04 -13.73 -6.73
C PRO A 245 -9.73 -13.40 -5.40
N ASN A 246 -10.01 -14.42 -4.58
CA ASN A 246 -10.57 -14.23 -3.24
C ASN A 246 -9.51 -13.94 -2.16
N TYR A 247 -8.24 -13.75 -2.51
CA TYR A 247 -7.17 -13.51 -1.55
C TYR A 247 -7.32 -12.14 -0.87
N ALA A 248 -7.40 -11.04 -1.63
CA ALA A 248 -7.55 -9.69 -1.09
C ALA A 248 -8.71 -9.55 -0.10
N PRO A 249 -9.98 -9.90 -0.44
CA PRO A 249 -11.09 -9.73 0.50
C PRO A 249 -10.99 -10.58 1.79
N ARG A 250 -10.07 -11.57 1.85
CA ARG A 250 -9.80 -12.36 3.06
C ARG A 250 -8.66 -11.82 3.92
N HIS A 251 -7.73 -11.06 3.34
CA HIS A 251 -6.48 -10.63 3.99
C HIS A 251 -6.35 -9.12 4.08
N LEU A 252 -7.34 -8.38 3.59
CA LEU A 252 -7.37 -6.93 3.57
C LEU A 252 -8.77 -6.47 3.94
N ARG A 253 -8.87 -5.57 4.92
CA ARG A 253 -10.12 -4.99 5.40
C ARG A 253 -9.97 -3.51 5.65
N GLN A 254 -10.80 -2.70 5.01
CA GLN A 254 -11.01 -1.32 5.42
C GLN A 254 -11.94 -1.29 6.65
N GLU A 255 -11.49 -0.67 7.73
CA GLU A 255 -12.27 -0.46 8.94
C GLU A 255 -13.27 0.68 8.75
N ALA A 256 -14.31 0.71 9.59
CA ALA A 256 -15.33 1.76 9.52
C ALA A 256 -14.76 3.19 9.73
N ASN A 257 -13.65 3.31 10.47
CA ASN A 257 -12.96 4.58 10.72
C ASN A 257 -11.94 4.96 9.61
N GLY A 258 -11.89 4.20 8.52
CA GLY A 258 -11.01 4.45 7.38
C GLY A 258 -9.61 3.82 7.47
N SER A 259 -9.17 3.41 8.67
CA SER A 259 -7.93 2.62 8.80
C SER A 259 -8.03 1.31 8.03
N VAL A 260 -6.89 0.69 7.71
CA VAL A 260 -6.87 -0.51 6.87
C VAL A 260 -6.04 -1.58 7.53
N THR A 261 -6.63 -2.76 7.71
CA THR A 261 -5.99 -3.93 8.33
C THR A 261 -5.61 -4.93 7.25
N PHE A 262 -4.38 -5.44 7.34
CA PHE A 262 -3.82 -6.48 6.47
C PHE A 262 -3.36 -7.67 7.28
N THR A 263 -3.54 -8.88 6.77
CA THR A 263 -2.95 -10.08 7.36
C THR A 263 -1.69 -10.45 6.59
N LEU A 264 -0.56 -10.44 7.29
CA LEU A 264 0.76 -10.84 6.81
C LEU A 264 1.24 -12.09 7.54
N TYR A 265 2.18 -12.83 6.98
CA TYR A 265 2.64 -14.09 7.57
C TYR A 265 4.14 -14.09 7.87
N GLU A 266 4.50 -14.35 9.12
CA GLU A 266 5.89 -14.54 9.54
C GLU A 266 6.05 -15.96 10.08
N LYS A 267 6.95 -16.74 9.47
CA LYS A 267 7.20 -18.16 9.81
C LYS A 267 5.91 -19.00 9.85
N GLY A 268 5.00 -18.75 8.90
CA GLY A 268 3.73 -19.44 8.79
C GLY A 268 2.63 -18.97 9.75
N ARG A 269 2.90 -18.00 10.62
CA ARG A 269 1.93 -17.45 11.57
C ARG A 269 1.32 -16.15 11.02
N PRO A 270 -0.01 -15.98 11.06
CA PRO A 270 -0.65 -14.74 10.63
C PRO A 270 -0.47 -13.64 11.69
N TYR A 271 -0.25 -12.42 11.21
CA TYR A 271 -0.22 -11.19 11.99
C TYR A 271 -1.04 -10.14 11.27
N ASP A 272 -1.94 -9.48 11.99
CA ASP A 272 -2.62 -8.30 11.48
C ASP A 272 -1.66 -7.10 11.55
N VAL A 273 -1.74 -6.21 10.57
CA VAL A 273 -1.08 -4.91 10.52
C VAL A 273 -2.10 -3.88 10.10
N THR A 274 -2.43 -2.97 11.02
CA THR A 274 -3.37 -1.87 10.77
C THR A 274 -2.58 -0.60 10.51
N VAL A 275 -2.92 0.09 9.41
CA VAL A 275 -2.32 1.36 9.01
C VAL A 275 -3.34 2.49 9.08
N VAL A 276 -2.86 3.70 9.36
CA VAL A 276 -3.65 4.93 9.24
C VAL A 276 -3.93 5.22 7.76
N ALA A 277 -5.08 5.84 7.49
CA ALA A 277 -5.68 6.03 6.17
C ALA A 277 -5.01 7.08 5.27
N ASP A 278 -3.86 7.61 5.66
CA ASP A 278 -3.08 8.53 4.83
C ASP A 278 -2.02 7.80 4.01
N LEU A 279 -1.64 8.36 2.85
CA LEU A 279 -0.65 7.80 1.95
C LEU A 279 0.44 8.82 1.59
N PRO A 280 1.67 8.36 1.26
CA PRO A 280 2.74 9.24 0.80
C PRO A 280 2.36 9.99 -0.47
N MET A 281 2.62 11.29 -0.49
CA MET A 281 2.38 12.17 -1.64
C MET A 281 3.62 13.01 -1.94
N VAL A 282 3.95 13.16 -3.21
CA VAL A 282 5.06 14.02 -3.66
C VAL A 282 4.57 14.92 -4.78
N GLY A 283 4.74 16.24 -4.63
CA GLY A 283 4.02 17.20 -5.44
C GLY A 283 2.51 17.00 -5.26
N ASN A 284 1.80 16.65 -6.35
CA ASN A 284 0.35 16.43 -6.34
C ASN A 284 -0.04 14.96 -6.61
N ASP A 285 0.93 14.04 -6.56
CA ASP A 285 0.75 12.65 -6.93
C ASP A 285 0.96 11.73 -5.73
N LEU A 286 0.12 10.71 -5.60
CA LEU A 286 0.41 9.56 -4.76
C LEU A 286 1.76 8.95 -5.18
N TYR A 287 2.65 8.81 -4.20
CA TYR A 287 4.03 8.45 -4.47
C TYR A 287 4.23 6.94 -4.60
N GLY A 288 3.52 6.18 -3.76
CA GLY A 288 3.59 4.72 -3.72
C GLY A 288 2.64 4.01 -4.68
N ALA A 289 2.35 2.77 -4.31
CA ALA A 289 1.44 1.89 -5.02
C ALA A 289 0.01 2.45 -5.05
N LYS A 290 -0.70 2.26 -6.17
CA LYS A 290 -2.05 2.78 -6.43
C LYS A 290 -2.68 2.06 -7.61
N GLY A 291 -3.94 2.35 -7.91
CA GLY A 291 -4.56 1.91 -9.17
C GLY A 291 -4.20 2.82 -10.35
N HIS A 292 -5.12 2.92 -11.31
CA HIS A 292 -4.92 3.57 -12.62
C HIS A 292 -4.77 5.12 -12.61
N SER A 293 -4.55 5.74 -11.45
CA SER A 293 -4.36 7.19 -11.34
C SER A 293 -3.38 7.53 -10.22
N SER A 294 -2.54 8.53 -10.45
CA SER A 294 -1.71 9.15 -9.42
C SER A 294 -2.43 10.23 -8.61
N ASP A 295 -3.60 10.69 -9.07
CA ASP A 295 -4.36 11.75 -8.41
C ASP A 295 -5.08 11.18 -7.18
N PRO A 296 -4.76 11.64 -5.95
CA PRO A 296 -5.34 11.11 -4.71
C PRO A 296 -6.86 11.30 -4.61
N ARG A 297 -7.49 12.11 -5.48
CA ARG A 297 -8.96 12.27 -5.55
C ARG A 297 -9.65 11.13 -6.27
N TYR A 298 -8.91 10.40 -7.11
CA TYR A 298 -9.46 9.45 -8.08
C TYR A 298 -8.79 8.08 -8.02
N ALA A 299 -7.58 8.01 -7.45
CA ALA A 299 -6.82 6.79 -7.35
C ALA A 299 -7.54 5.74 -6.51
N GLU A 300 -7.51 4.50 -6.99
CA GLU A 300 -7.80 3.35 -6.16
C GLU A 300 -6.61 3.11 -5.21
N THR A 301 -6.89 3.02 -3.91
CA THR A 301 -5.88 3.21 -2.86
C THR A 301 -5.47 1.93 -2.13
N TRP A 302 -6.22 0.84 -2.26
CA TRP A 302 -5.88 -0.42 -1.59
C TRP A 302 -4.46 -0.94 -1.88
N PRO A 303 -3.85 -0.77 -3.08
CA PRO A 303 -2.46 -1.21 -3.29
C PRO A 303 -1.49 -0.39 -2.45
N GLY A 304 -1.73 0.91 -2.30
CA GLY A 304 -0.91 1.82 -1.49
C GLY A 304 -0.97 1.50 -0.01
N TYR A 305 -2.15 1.13 0.50
CA TYR A 305 -2.26 0.68 1.89
C TYR A 305 -1.58 -0.67 2.12
N TYR A 306 -1.60 -1.57 1.13
CA TYR A 306 -0.86 -2.83 1.22
C TYR A 306 0.64 -2.56 1.32
N GLU A 307 1.17 -1.70 0.43
CA GLU A 307 2.56 -1.28 0.47
C GLU A 307 2.91 -0.59 1.80
N LYS A 308 2.04 0.28 2.31
CA LYS A 308 2.23 0.94 3.62
C LYS A 308 2.28 -0.06 4.78
N ALA A 309 1.44 -1.08 4.77
CA ALA A 309 1.45 -2.11 5.82
C ALA A 309 2.75 -2.91 5.80
N VAL A 310 3.29 -3.22 4.62
CA VAL A 310 4.61 -3.85 4.51
C VAL A 310 5.70 -2.87 4.92
N ALA A 311 5.65 -1.60 4.53
CA ALA A 311 6.62 -0.60 4.99
C ALA A 311 6.62 -0.49 6.53
N GLN A 312 5.45 -0.45 7.17
CA GLN A 312 5.33 -0.46 8.63
C GLN A 312 5.94 -1.73 9.25
N TRP A 313 5.74 -2.89 8.62
CA TRP A 313 6.34 -4.14 9.09
C TRP A 313 7.87 -4.13 9.07
N TYR A 314 8.44 -3.50 8.04
CA TYR A 314 9.89 -3.33 7.89
C TYR A 314 10.42 -2.06 8.56
N ARG A 315 9.56 -1.30 9.25
CA ARG A 315 9.88 -0.03 9.94
C ARG A 315 10.31 1.12 9.02
N GLY A 316 9.87 1.15 7.77
CA GLY A 316 10.10 2.25 6.85
C GLY A 316 9.94 1.87 5.37
N TYR A 317 9.64 2.85 4.52
CA TYR A 317 9.62 2.65 3.07
C TYR A 317 11.04 2.43 2.53
N GLU A 318 12.04 3.08 3.10
CA GLU A 318 13.46 2.92 2.78
C GLU A 318 13.93 1.46 2.89
N GLU A 319 13.35 0.69 3.81
CA GLU A 319 13.71 -0.72 4.02
C GLU A 319 13.13 -1.66 2.94
N ILE A 320 12.15 -1.18 2.16
CA ILE A 320 11.47 -1.99 1.12
C ILE A 320 11.60 -1.43 -0.29
N ALA A 321 12.04 -0.17 -0.43
CA ALA A 321 12.07 0.58 -1.68
C ALA A 321 13.33 0.37 -2.55
N HIS A 322 14.27 -0.48 -2.13
CA HIS A 322 15.54 -0.73 -2.83
C HIS A 322 15.61 -2.09 -3.53
N GLY A 323 14.46 -2.66 -3.89
CA GLY A 323 14.35 -4.00 -4.45
C GLY A 323 14.29 -5.07 -3.36
N GLY A 324 14.00 -6.31 -3.77
CA GLY A 324 13.79 -7.42 -2.86
C GLY A 324 13.54 -8.72 -3.62
N LEU A 325 13.34 -9.81 -2.87
CA LEU A 325 13.11 -11.14 -3.45
C LEU A 325 11.61 -11.44 -3.50
N ALA A 326 11.10 -11.77 -4.69
CA ALA A 326 9.70 -12.15 -4.85
C ALA A 326 9.34 -13.37 -3.97
N ALA A 327 10.23 -14.36 -3.83
CA ALA A 327 10.08 -15.46 -2.88
C ALA A 327 9.77 -15.00 -1.45
N ARG A 328 10.43 -13.94 -0.98
CA ARG A 328 10.17 -13.40 0.35
C ARG A 328 8.75 -12.87 0.44
N ALA A 329 8.30 -12.09 -0.54
CA ALA A 329 6.92 -11.59 -0.57
C ALA A 329 5.89 -12.73 -0.74
N LEU A 330 6.14 -13.72 -1.59
CA LEU A 330 5.25 -14.89 -1.74
C LEU A 330 5.07 -15.64 -0.42
N ALA A 331 6.15 -15.91 0.31
CA ALA A 331 6.06 -16.55 1.62
C ALA A 331 5.32 -15.67 2.64
N PHE A 332 5.59 -14.37 2.61
CA PHE A 332 5.00 -13.36 3.50
C PHE A 332 3.49 -13.15 3.25
N LEU A 333 3.04 -13.33 2.01
CA LEU A 333 1.64 -13.29 1.60
C LEU A 333 0.91 -14.61 1.90
N THR A 334 1.51 -15.74 1.57
CA THR A 334 0.76 -17.00 1.49
C THR A 334 0.96 -17.91 2.69
N ALA A 335 1.97 -17.64 3.54
CA ALA A 335 2.47 -18.57 4.54
C ALA A 335 2.95 -19.93 3.95
N ARG A 336 3.10 -20.02 2.62
CA ARG A 336 3.47 -21.27 1.93
C ARG A 336 4.96 -21.30 1.59
N PRO A 337 5.57 -22.50 1.55
CA PRO A 337 6.91 -22.67 1.01
C PRO A 337 6.97 -22.23 -0.46
N VAL A 338 8.00 -21.47 -0.79
CA VAL A 338 8.31 -21.09 -2.16
C VAL A 338 9.18 -22.18 -2.81
N GLN A 339 8.91 -22.44 -4.08
CA GLN A 339 9.58 -23.46 -4.87
C GLN A 339 10.24 -22.78 -6.07
N ASP A 340 11.53 -23.04 -6.25
CA ASP A 340 12.24 -22.61 -7.44
C ASP A 340 11.77 -23.42 -8.66
N ILE A 341 11.67 -22.74 -9.80
CA ILE A 341 11.42 -23.35 -11.10
C ILE A 341 12.75 -23.31 -11.87
N ASP A 342 13.17 -24.46 -12.41
CA ASP A 342 14.39 -24.54 -13.22
C ASP A 342 14.18 -23.88 -14.58
N ILE A 343 14.58 -22.60 -14.68
CA ILE A 343 14.49 -21.82 -15.92
C ILE A 343 15.42 -22.32 -17.04
N SER A 344 16.35 -23.23 -16.75
CA SER A 344 17.20 -23.86 -17.76
C SER A 344 16.56 -25.08 -18.42
N SER A 345 15.52 -25.64 -17.80
CA SER A 345 14.82 -26.83 -18.26
C SER A 345 14.11 -26.58 -19.60
N PRO A 346 14.26 -27.46 -20.62
CA PRO A 346 13.51 -27.35 -21.86
C PRO A 346 11.99 -27.50 -21.67
N TRP A 347 11.55 -27.94 -20.48
CA TRP A 347 10.14 -28.10 -20.11
C TRP A 347 9.60 -26.95 -19.27
N VAL A 348 10.38 -25.88 -19.02
CA VAL A 348 10.00 -24.77 -18.12
C VAL A 348 8.63 -24.17 -18.42
N ILE A 349 8.27 -24.02 -19.70
CA ILE A 349 6.96 -23.46 -20.10
C ILE A 349 5.81 -24.39 -19.69
N HIS A 350 5.99 -25.70 -19.83
CA HIS A 350 5.01 -26.70 -19.38
C HIS A 350 4.92 -26.72 -17.86
N GLU A 351 6.06 -26.67 -17.17
CA GLU A 351 6.08 -26.60 -15.71
C GLU A 351 5.33 -25.36 -15.21
N ILE A 352 5.61 -24.17 -15.74
CA ILE A 352 4.92 -22.93 -15.37
C ILE A 352 3.41 -23.05 -15.62
N ALA A 353 2.99 -23.65 -16.75
CA ALA A 353 1.57 -23.91 -17.02
C ALA A 353 0.93 -24.80 -15.96
N ASP A 354 1.58 -25.91 -15.61
CA ASP A 354 1.10 -26.87 -14.61
C ASP A 354 1.00 -26.24 -13.23
N ARG A 355 2.00 -25.44 -12.83
CA ARG A 355 2.04 -24.71 -11.56
C ARG A 355 0.85 -23.75 -11.43
N ARG A 356 0.60 -22.97 -12.48
CA ARG A 356 -0.56 -22.05 -12.54
C ARG A 356 -1.89 -22.80 -12.53
N ALA A 357 -2.00 -23.91 -13.26
CA ALA A 357 -3.21 -24.74 -13.26
C ALA A 357 -3.52 -25.36 -11.88
N GLN A 358 -2.50 -25.56 -11.05
CA GLN A 358 -2.63 -25.99 -9.65
C GLN A 358 -2.88 -24.82 -8.68
N GLY A 359 -3.01 -23.59 -9.20
CA GLY A 359 -3.24 -22.36 -8.43
C GLY A 359 -2.05 -21.86 -7.63
N GLN A 360 -0.85 -22.15 -8.11
CA GLN A 360 0.34 -21.47 -7.63
C GLN A 360 0.46 -20.08 -8.26
N ALA A 361 0.78 -19.10 -7.43
CA ALA A 361 1.31 -17.82 -7.87
C ALA A 361 2.71 -18.06 -8.44
N VAL A 362 3.02 -17.49 -9.61
CA VAL A 362 4.32 -17.64 -10.26
C VAL A 362 4.92 -16.26 -10.55
N THR A 363 6.13 -16.04 -10.05
CA THR A 363 6.91 -14.81 -10.23
C THR A 363 8.23 -15.12 -10.91
N VAL A 364 8.78 -14.14 -11.62
CA VAL A 364 10.09 -14.23 -12.26
C VAL A 364 10.87 -12.93 -12.05
N GLY A 365 12.19 -13.03 -11.96
CA GLY A 365 13.10 -11.91 -11.96
C GLY A 365 13.85 -11.79 -13.29
N THR A 366 14.14 -10.56 -13.71
CA THR A 366 15.02 -10.31 -14.86
C THR A 366 16.48 -10.16 -14.43
N LYS A 367 17.40 -10.52 -15.34
CA LYS A 367 18.84 -10.27 -15.16
C LYS A 367 19.16 -8.78 -15.27
N GLY A 368 20.40 -8.44 -14.92
CA GLY A 368 20.96 -7.10 -15.06
C GLY A 368 21.55 -6.62 -13.75
N GLU A 369 22.35 -5.57 -13.85
CA GLU A 369 22.80 -4.74 -12.73
C GLU A 369 22.39 -3.30 -13.08
N GLY A 370 21.98 -2.52 -12.09
CA GLY A 370 21.55 -1.14 -12.32
C GLY A 370 20.13 -0.85 -11.85
N SER A 371 19.62 0.31 -12.25
CA SER A 371 18.26 0.74 -11.88
C SER A 371 17.21 0.07 -12.77
N ASP A 372 15.97 0.03 -12.30
CA ASP A 372 14.80 -0.41 -13.06
C ASP A 372 14.54 0.43 -14.33
N ARG A 373 15.24 1.56 -14.51
CA ARG A 373 15.25 2.37 -15.75
C ARG A 373 16.03 1.74 -16.90
N ASP A 374 16.97 0.84 -16.60
CA ASP A 374 17.69 0.12 -17.64
C ASP A 374 16.80 -0.98 -18.21
N THR A 375 16.90 -1.21 -19.52
CA THR A 375 15.98 -2.11 -20.22
C THR A 375 16.68 -3.22 -20.97
N LEU A 376 15.99 -4.36 -21.05
CA LEU A 376 16.36 -5.54 -21.82
C LEU A 376 15.42 -5.69 -23.03
N MET A 377 15.81 -6.59 -23.93
CA MET A 377 14.97 -7.04 -25.04
C MET A 377 14.42 -5.87 -25.89
N GLY A 378 15.26 -4.84 -26.10
CA GLY A 378 14.88 -3.66 -26.88
C GLY A 378 13.81 -2.79 -26.22
N GLY A 379 13.82 -2.66 -24.89
CA GLY A 379 12.87 -1.82 -24.16
C GLY A 379 11.57 -2.52 -23.78
N ARG A 380 11.55 -3.86 -23.77
CA ARG A 380 10.34 -4.65 -23.41
C ARG A 380 10.34 -5.14 -21.97
N LEU A 381 11.52 -5.21 -21.34
CA LEU A 381 11.70 -5.64 -19.96
C LEU A 381 12.59 -4.62 -19.26
N ALA A 382 12.35 -4.39 -17.98
CA ALA A 382 13.26 -3.68 -17.08
C ALA A 382 14.31 -4.67 -16.56
N THR A 383 15.52 -4.19 -16.29
CA THR A 383 16.58 -4.96 -15.62
C THR A 383 16.33 -5.02 -14.12
N SER A 384 16.81 -6.09 -13.46
CA SER A 384 16.72 -6.24 -11.99
C SER A 384 15.30 -6.05 -11.45
N HIS A 385 14.30 -6.50 -12.21
CA HIS A 385 12.89 -6.21 -11.96
C HIS A 385 12.09 -7.50 -11.82
N ALA A 386 11.07 -7.47 -10.97
CA ALA A 386 10.16 -8.57 -10.77
C ALA A 386 8.96 -8.47 -11.71
N TYR A 387 8.52 -9.62 -12.22
CA TYR A 387 7.34 -9.79 -13.05
C TYR A 387 6.53 -10.99 -12.56
N PHE A 388 5.21 -10.97 -12.75
CA PHE A 388 4.39 -12.18 -12.56
C PHE A 388 4.13 -12.84 -13.90
N VAL A 389 3.95 -14.16 -13.90
CA VAL A 389 3.54 -14.86 -15.12
C VAL A 389 2.05 -14.64 -15.33
N LYS A 390 1.74 -13.67 -16.18
CA LYS A 390 0.37 -13.26 -16.51
C LYS A 390 -0.37 -14.32 -17.34
N ASP A 391 0.31 -14.95 -18.29
CA ASP A 391 -0.31 -15.97 -19.15
C ASP A 391 0.70 -17.00 -19.69
N VAL A 392 0.22 -18.13 -20.22
CA VAL A 392 1.05 -19.17 -20.82
C VAL A 392 0.42 -19.70 -22.11
N ASP A 393 1.21 -19.72 -23.19
CA ASP A 393 0.85 -20.29 -24.48
C ASP A 393 1.75 -21.52 -24.72
N VAL A 394 1.29 -22.67 -24.23
CA VAL A 394 2.01 -23.94 -24.33
C VAL A 394 2.21 -24.36 -25.80
N PRO A 395 1.18 -24.33 -26.69
CA PRO A 395 1.38 -24.64 -28.11
C PRO A 395 2.36 -23.70 -28.82
N GLY A 396 2.36 -22.41 -28.46
CA GLY A 396 3.31 -21.42 -28.95
C GLY A 396 4.68 -21.44 -28.27
N GLY A 397 4.86 -22.25 -27.22
CA GLY A 397 6.14 -22.39 -26.50
C GLY A 397 6.60 -21.09 -25.83
N ARG A 398 5.70 -20.37 -25.17
CA ARG A 398 6.01 -19.06 -24.57
C ARG A 398 5.16 -18.72 -23.34
N ILE A 399 5.70 -17.84 -22.50
CA ILE A 399 4.99 -17.25 -21.35
C ILE A 399 4.79 -15.75 -21.56
N CYS A 400 3.73 -15.18 -20.99
CA CYS A 400 3.48 -13.74 -20.92
C CYS A 400 3.81 -13.25 -19.51
N LEU A 401 4.66 -12.24 -19.42
CA LEU A 401 4.99 -11.53 -18.18
C LEU A 401 4.14 -10.28 -18.05
N GLY A 402 3.63 -10.02 -16.85
CA GLY A 402 2.97 -8.76 -16.48
C GLY A 402 3.87 -7.91 -15.59
N ASN A 403 3.96 -6.61 -15.91
CA ASN A 403 4.81 -5.67 -15.18
C ASN A 403 4.04 -5.00 -14.02
N PRO A 404 4.56 -5.01 -12.77
CA PRO A 404 3.91 -4.35 -11.63
C PRO A 404 3.82 -2.82 -11.73
N TRP A 405 4.50 -2.21 -12.72
CA TRP A 405 4.37 -0.79 -12.99
C TRP A 405 2.99 -0.35 -13.48
N GLY A 406 2.08 -1.27 -13.79
CA GLY A 406 0.72 -0.84 -14.13
C GLY A 406 0.67 -0.04 -15.42
N ASP A 407 -0.24 0.93 -15.41
CA ASP A 407 -0.33 1.97 -16.44
C ASP A 407 0.89 2.90 -16.48
N GLY A 408 1.73 2.92 -15.43
CA GLY A 408 3.02 3.59 -15.45
C GLY A 408 4.04 2.94 -16.39
N ALA A 409 3.81 1.70 -16.82
CA ALA A 409 4.64 1.05 -17.83
C ALA A 409 4.34 1.61 -19.23
N SER A 410 5.38 1.74 -20.07
CA SER A 410 5.13 1.89 -21.50
C SER A 410 4.33 0.69 -22.02
N ARG A 411 3.50 0.90 -23.03
CA ARG A 411 2.66 -0.18 -23.57
C ARG A 411 3.44 -1.42 -24.02
N THR A 412 4.69 -1.24 -24.46
CA THR A 412 5.59 -2.33 -24.85
C THR A 412 6.22 -3.08 -23.67
N MET A 413 6.19 -2.48 -22.47
CA MET A 413 6.71 -3.03 -21.21
C MET A 413 5.62 -3.58 -20.30
N TRP A 414 4.35 -3.21 -20.52
CA TRP A 414 3.23 -3.74 -19.76
C TRP A 414 3.15 -5.27 -19.83
N GLU A 415 3.32 -5.80 -21.03
CA GLU A 415 3.30 -7.23 -21.32
C GLU A 415 4.44 -7.66 -22.24
N ALA A 416 5.13 -8.74 -21.85
CA ALA A 416 6.20 -9.32 -22.65
C ALA A 416 6.00 -10.83 -22.82
N TRP A 417 5.92 -11.27 -24.08
CA TRP A 417 5.91 -12.69 -24.43
C TRP A 417 7.35 -13.19 -24.65
N LEU A 418 7.75 -14.23 -23.92
CA LEU A 418 9.08 -14.81 -23.93
C LEU A 418 9.00 -16.29 -24.35
N GLY A 419 9.77 -16.66 -25.36
CA GLY A 419 10.02 -18.08 -25.67
C GLY A 419 11.13 -18.67 -24.79
N PHE A 420 11.40 -19.96 -24.93
CA PHE A 420 12.45 -20.65 -24.15
C PHE A 420 13.82 -19.97 -24.20
N HIS A 421 14.27 -19.55 -25.40
CA HIS A 421 15.54 -18.86 -25.54
C HIS A 421 15.57 -17.49 -24.86
N ASP A 422 14.45 -16.76 -24.86
CA ASP A 422 14.33 -15.48 -24.16
C ASP A 422 14.36 -15.69 -22.65
N ILE A 423 13.68 -16.73 -22.15
CA ILE A 423 13.70 -17.12 -20.73
C ILE A 423 15.15 -17.34 -20.27
N GLN A 424 15.89 -18.22 -20.95
CA GLN A 424 17.28 -18.51 -20.59
C GLN A 424 18.18 -17.27 -20.67
N ARG A 425 17.91 -16.38 -21.63
CA ARG A 425 18.72 -15.19 -21.85
C ARG A 425 18.46 -14.11 -20.81
N TYR A 426 17.20 -13.82 -20.51
CA TYR A 426 16.80 -12.60 -19.79
C TYR A 426 16.30 -12.82 -18.36
N LEU A 427 15.85 -14.03 -18.00
CA LEU A 427 15.37 -14.29 -16.63
C LEU A 427 16.51 -14.76 -15.73
N SER A 428 16.54 -14.25 -14.50
CA SER A 428 17.50 -14.65 -13.46
C SER A 428 16.96 -15.79 -12.61
N ASN A 429 15.65 -15.82 -12.37
CA ASN A 429 14.97 -16.85 -11.59
C ASN A 429 13.50 -16.97 -11.99
N ALA A 430 12.86 -18.04 -11.53
CA ALA A 430 11.42 -18.21 -11.51
C ALA A 430 11.03 -18.97 -10.23
N GLU A 431 9.98 -18.51 -9.56
CA GLU A 431 9.59 -18.95 -8.23
C GLU A 431 8.07 -19.14 -8.19
N ALA A 432 7.60 -20.12 -7.43
CA ALA A 432 6.17 -20.40 -7.29
C ALA A 432 5.77 -20.75 -5.85
N ALA A 433 4.57 -20.35 -5.45
CA ALA A 433 3.99 -20.72 -4.16
C ALA A 433 2.50 -20.99 -4.29
N PHE A 434 1.98 -21.94 -3.51
CA PHE A 434 0.52 -22.13 -3.38
C PHE A 434 -0.12 -20.92 -2.70
N THR A 435 -1.37 -20.64 -3.05
CA THR A 435 -2.11 -19.46 -2.56
C THR A 435 -3.24 -19.80 -1.58
N TRP A 436 -3.36 -21.07 -1.18
CA TRP A 436 -4.33 -21.56 -0.19
C TRP A 436 -3.76 -22.66 0.68
#